data_AF-A0A1I7YZM1-F1
#
_entry.id   AF-A0A1I7YZM1-F1
#
_cell.length_a   1.000
_cell.length_b   1.000
_cell.length_c   1.000
_cell.angle_alpha   90.00
_cell.angle_beta   90.00
_cell.angle_gamma   90.00
#
_symmetry.space_group_name_H-M   'P 1'
#
loop_
_entity.id
_entity.type
_entity.pdbx_description
1 polymer ?
#
loop_
_entity_poly.entity_id
_entity_poly.type
_entity_poly.pdbx_seq_one_letter_code
_entity_poly.pdbx_strand_id
1 'polypeptide(L)'
;MSRRRNPCCPCFRMSSKYQHDKIQKKTFTKWINYHLETHNSSRQVEDLFEDLRDGVLLCHLIEVLTGEALPVHKGRVSKRVHHISNLTTALTVLRRRGLELINNNPTDLADGNPRIVLGLVWQMILHFQVESNLQLLAEWGFEAPASTSSTSSAASTPIGKLKSSVDRVILRWVSAEVAKKHGIPVSDMDKSWRDGVAFNALVHRSRPELVDMERVRRSTPRENIESAFRLAEEHLNIRPLLDVEDVLCDKPDKRSIITYVTQFIRVTTSLRPIEPQPLGSPSVTRFRSLIQWIASTSQVAMTFDPRSDLYAQYQVSG
;
A
#
# COMPACT_ATOMS: atom_id res chain seq x y z
N MET A 1 50.59 -29.41 -30.29
CA MET A 1 50.10 -29.43 -28.90
C MET A 1 49.31 -28.16 -28.62
N SER A 2 47.98 -28.20 -28.71
CA SER A 2 47.12 -27.05 -28.34
C SER A 2 46.11 -27.55 -27.30
N ARG A 3 46.26 -27.10 -26.06
CA ARG A 3 45.39 -27.45 -24.93
C ARG A 3 44.08 -26.68 -25.08
N ARG A 4 42.99 -27.41 -25.38
CA ARG A 4 41.62 -26.89 -25.24
C ARG A 4 41.37 -26.62 -23.76
N ARG A 5 41.11 -25.36 -23.40
CA ARG A 5 40.62 -24.99 -22.07
C ARG A 5 39.14 -25.40 -21.99
N ASN A 6 38.81 -26.30 -21.07
CA ASN A 6 37.43 -26.57 -20.69
C ASN A 6 36.84 -25.31 -20.02
N PRO A 7 35.63 -24.85 -20.38
CA PRO A 7 34.95 -23.83 -19.60
C PRO A 7 34.40 -24.44 -18.32
N CYS A 8 34.89 -23.97 -17.17
CA CYS A 8 34.32 -24.27 -15.86
C CYS A 8 32.88 -23.75 -15.76
N CYS A 9 32.04 -24.55 -15.08
CA CYS A 9 30.68 -24.32 -14.56
C CYS A 9 29.95 -23.00 -14.96
N PRO A 10 28.70 -23.08 -15.48
CA PRO A 10 27.86 -21.90 -15.61
C PRO A 10 27.41 -21.47 -14.21
N CYS A 11 28.01 -20.41 -13.68
CA CYS A 11 27.41 -19.62 -12.62
C CYS A 11 26.02 -19.17 -13.10
N PHE A 12 24.98 -19.78 -12.55
CA PHE A 12 23.59 -19.57 -12.89
C PHE A 12 23.19 -18.14 -12.47
N ARG A 13 23.44 -17.16 -13.35
CA ARG A 13 23.06 -15.77 -13.13
C ARG A 13 21.54 -15.70 -13.25
N MET A 14 20.84 -15.80 -12.12
CA MET A 14 19.38 -15.65 -12.07
C MET A 14 18.98 -14.35 -12.78
N SER A 15 18.02 -14.43 -13.71
CA SER A 15 17.55 -13.26 -14.46
C SER A 15 17.09 -12.16 -13.50
N SER A 16 17.49 -10.91 -13.76
CA SER A 16 17.11 -9.73 -12.97
C SER A 16 15.59 -9.64 -12.72
N LYS A 17 14.78 -10.11 -13.68
CA LYS A 17 13.32 -10.18 -13.53
C LYS A 17 12.86 -11.16 -12.45
N TYR A 18 13.46 -12.34 -12.38
CA TYR A 18 13.10 -13.36 -11.39
C TYR A 18 13.44 -12.89 -9.97
N GLN A 19 14.55 -12.16 -9.79
CA GLN A 19 14.91 -11.57 -8.51
C GLN A 19 13.89 -10.51 -8.07
N HIS A 20 13.46 -9.62 -8.98
CA HIS A 20 12.41 -8.65 -8.69
C HIS A 20 11.09 -9.30 -8.27
N ASP A 21 10.65 -10.34 -9.00
CA ASP A 21 9.40 -11.04 -8.69
C ASP A 21 9.47 -11.72 -7.30
N LYS A 22 10.65 -12.23 -6.89
CA LYS A 22 10.87 -12.82 -5.56
C LYS A 22 10.80 -11.77 -4.45
N ILE A 23 11.47 -10.63 -4.61
CA ILE A 23 11.45 -9.52 -3.64
C ILE A 23 10.03 -8.98 -3.49
N GLN A 24 9.34 -8.80 -4.62
CA GLN A 24 7.97 -8.32 -4.65
C GLN A 24 7.01 -9.30 -3.98
N LYS A 25 7.13 -10.62 -4.25
CA LYS A 25 6.35 -11.67 -3.58
C LYS A 25 6.49 -11.57 -2.07
N LYS A 26 7.72 -11.49 -1.54
CA LYS A 26 7.96 -11.38 -0.09
C LYS A 26 7.31 -10.14 0.51
N THR A 27 7.55 -8.97 -0.11
CA THR A 27 7.02 -7.69 0.38
C THR A 27 5.50 -7.69 0.40
N PHE A 28 4.88 -8.17 -0.67
CA PHE A 28 3.42 -8.26 -0.79
C PHE A 28 2.82 -9.29 0.16
N THR A 29 3.52 -10.41 0.41
CA THR A 29 3.11 -11.40 1.43
C THR A 29 3.07 -10.76 2.82
N LYS A 30 4.13 -10.05 3.22
CA LYS A 30 4.18 -9.33 4.51
C LYS A 30 3.09 -8.26 4.61
N TRP A 31 2.82 -7.54 3.51
CA TRP A 31 1.75 -6.54 3.46
C TRP A 31 0.37 -7.17 3.65
N ILE A 32 0.07 -8.29 2.99
CA ILE A 32 -1.20 -9.00 3.19
C ILE A 32 -1.31 -9.49 4.64
N ASN A 33 -0.27 -10.13 5.18
CA ASN A 33 -0.28 -10.65 6.54
C ASN A 33 -0.47 -9.55 7.59
N TYR A 34 0.10 -8.36 7.37
CA TYR A 34 -0.13 -7.19 8.22
C TYR A 34 -1.61 -6.83 8.35
N HIS A 35 -2.36 -6.82 7.24
CA HIS A 35 -3.79 -6.56 7.29
C HIS A 35 -4.57 -7.74 7.88
N LEU A 36 -4.21 -8.98 7.50
CA LEU A 36 -4.91 -10.18 7.96
C LEU A 36 -4.73 -10.46 9.46
N GLU A 37 -3.69 -9.95 10.11
CA GLU A 37 -3.53 -10.09 11.57
C GLU A 37 -4.67 -9.45 12.36
N THR A 38 -5.33 -8.44 11.82
CA THR A 38 -6.52 -7.83 12.44
C THR A 38 -7.79 -8.65 12.24
N HIS A 39 -7.73 -9.71 11.43
CA HIS A 39 -8.86 -10.56 11.09
C HIS A 39 -8.80 -11.88 11.87
N ASN A 40 -9.64 -11.98 12.91
CA ASN A 40 -9.65 -13.09 13.88
C ASN A 40 -9.76 -14.50 13.27
N SER A 41 -10.29 -14.63 12.05
CA SER A 41 -10.56 -15.92 11.38
C SER A 41 -9.62 -16.21 10.20
N SER A 42 -8.61 -15.35 9.96
CA SER A 42 -7.68 -15.51 8.84
C SER A 42 -6.42 -16.24 9.25
N ARG A 43 -6.01 -17.21 8.41
CA ARG A 43 -4.65 -17.73 8.46
C ARG A 43 -3.68 -16.77 7.79
N GLN A 44 -2.39 -16.88 8.09
CA GLN A 44 -1.35 -16.16 7.38
C GLN A 44 -1.10 -16.78 5.98
N VAL A 45 -0.66 -15.93 5.06
CA VAL A 45 -0.13 -16.31 3.75
C VAL A 45 1.34 -16.70 3.93
N GLU A 46 1.68 -17.91 3.50
CA GLU A 46 3.06 -18.43 3.48
C GLU A 46 3.60 -18.42 2.04
N ASP A 47 2.80 -18.92 1.09
CA ASP A 47 3.09 -18.82 -0.34
C ASP A 47 1.98 -18.04 -1.05
N LEU A 48 2.28 -16.78 -1.39
CA LEU A 48 1.37 -15.87 -2.10
C LEU A 48 0.70 -16.48 -3.35
N PHE A 49 1.40 -17.32 -4.11
CA PHE A 49 0.90 -17.86 -5.37
C PHE A 49 0.03 -19.09 -5.19
N GLU A 50 0.16 -19.79 -4.05
CA GLU A 50 -0.68 -20.94 -3.72
C GLU A 50 -1.85 -20.55 -2.81
N ASP A 51 -1.59 -19.72 -1.80
CA ASP A 51 -2.55 -19.42 -0.74
C ASP A 51 -3.69 -18.48 -1.17
N LEU A 52 -3.50 -17.72 -2.26
CA LEU A 52 -4.55 -16.87 -2.82
C LEU A 52 -5.43 -17.59 -3.85
N ARG A 53 -5.09 -18.82 -4.26
CA ARG A 53 -5.75 -19.52 -5.38
C ARG A 53 -7.21 -19.84 -5.11
N ASP A 54 -7.58 -20.10 -3.86
CA ASP A 54 -8.95 -20.44 -3.49
C ASP A 54 -9.87 -19.22 -3.29
N GLY A 55 -9.30 -18.02 -3.35
CA GLY A 55 -9.98 -16.74 -3.18
C GLY A 55 -10.40 -16.41 -1.75
N VAL A 56 -10.26 -17.32 -0.78
CA VAL A 56 -10.73 -17.12 0.60
C VAL A 56 -9.95 -16.00 1.29
N LEU A 57 -8.62 -16.09 1.26
CA LEU A 57 -7.76 -15.07 1.86
C LEU A 57 -7.86 -13.72 1.14
N LEU A 58 -8.13 -13.74 -0.17
CA LEU A 58 -8.38 -12.51 -0.92
C LEU A 58 -9.69 -11.85 -0.47
N CYS A 59 -10.75 -12.62 -0.25
CA CYS A 59 -11.99 -12.11 0.33
C CYS A 59 -11.74 -11.50 1.71
N HIS A 60 -11.10 -12.22 2.64
CA HIS A 60 -10.83 -11.70 3.98
C HIS A 60 -9.98 -10.42 3.96
N LEU A 61 -8.98 -10.35 3.07
CA LEU A 61 -8.18 -9.14 2.90
C LEU A 61 -9.05 -7.96 2.46
N ILE A 62 -9.97 -8.17 1.52
CA ILE A 62 -10.90 -7.13 1.07
C ILE A 62 -11.84 -6.73 2.21
N GLU A 63 -12.32 -7.68 3.02
CA GLU A 63 -13.15 -7.39 4.20
C GLU A 63 -12.42 -6.45 5.16
N VAL A 64 -11.16 -6.75 5.49
CA VAL A 64 -10.33 -5.89 6.35
C VAL A 64 -10.13 -4.50 5.73
N LEU A 65 -9.79 -4.43 4.44
CA LEU A 65 -9.48 -3.16 3.78
C LEU A 65 -10.71 -2.26 3.57
N THR A 66 -11.90 -2.85 3.45
CA THR A 66 -13.12 -2.12 3.07
C THR A 66 -14.17 -2.03 4.19
N GLY A 67 -14.04 -2.84 5.24
CA GLY A 67 -15.03 -3.00 6.31
C GLY A 67 -16.31 -3.72 5.87
N GLU A 68 -16.36 -4.27 4.66
CA GLU A 68 -17.54 -4.94 4.10
C GLU A 68 -17.35 -6.46 4.15
N ALA A 69 -18.29 -7.20 4.73
CA ALA A 69 -18.26 -8.66 4.74
C ALA A 69 -18.55 -9.23 3.35
N LEU A 70 -17.77 -10.23 2.91
CA LEU A 70 -17.89 -10.87 1.61
C LEU A 70 -18.38 -12.32 1.77
N PRO A 71 -19.28 -12.79 0.90
CA PRO A 71 -19.67 -14.20 0.91
C PRO A 71 -18.48 -15.06 0.46
N VAL A 72 -18.09 -16.01 1.31
CA VAL A 72 -17.06 -17.02 0.99
C VAL A 72 -17.73 -18.38 0.78
N HIS A 73 -17.65 -18.88 -0.44
CA HIS A 73 -18.13 -20.20 -0.81
C HIS A 73 -17.13 -21.26 -0.36
N LYS A 74 -17.55 -22.08 0.60
CA LYS A 74 -16.83 -23.28 1.04
C LYS A 74 -17.77 -24.48 0.94
N GLY A 75 -17.27 -25.58 0.40
CA GLY A 75 -17.93 -26.88 0.46
C GLY A 75 -17.20 -27.81 1.42
N ARG A 76 -17.80 -28.97 1.73
CA ARG A 76 -17.15 -30.01 2.56
C ARG A 76 -15.76 -30.41 2.02
N VAL A 77 -15.59 -30.33 0.69
CA VAL A 77 -14.31 -30.42 -0.01
C VAL A 77 -14.17 -29.18 -0.90
N SER A 78 -13.06 -28.47 -0.76
CA SER A 78 -12.74 -27.32 -1.61
C SER A 78 -12.43 -27.81 -3.03
N LYS A 79 -13.12 -27.23 -4.03
CA LYS A 79 -13.01 -27.60 -5.45
C LYS A 79 -12.80 -26.33 -6.25
N ARG A 80 -12.25 -26.46 -7.47
CA ARG A 80 -11.99 -25.33 -8.38
C ARG A 80 -13.21 -24.44 -8.61
N VAL A 81 -14.41 -25.00 -8.66
CA VAL A 81 -15.65 -24.20 -8.79
C VAL A 81 -15.86 -23.22 -7.63
N HIS A 82 -15.51 -23.62 -6.40
CA HIS A 82 -15.55 -22.73 -5.23
C HIS A 82 -14.47 -21.64 -5.34
N HIS A 83 -13.27 -22.01 -5.78
CA HIS A 83 -12.16 -21.08 -6.00
C HIS A 83 -12.55 -19.96 -6.97
N ILE A 84 -13.08 -20.33 -8.14
CA ILE A 84 -13.53 -19.39 -9.16
C ILE A 84 -14.67 -18.51 -8.62
N SER A 85 -15.61 -19.07 -7.86
CA SER A 85 -16.70 -18.30 -7.25
C SER A 85 -16.17 -17.23 -6.28
N ASN A 86 -15.30 -17.61 -5.35
CA ASN A 86 -14.70 -16.70 -4.36
C ASN A 86 -13.87 -15.60 -5.04
N LEU A 87 -13.03 -15.97 -5.99
CA LEU A 87 -12.23 -15.01 -6.77
C LEU A 87 -13.11 -14.06 -7.58
N THR A 88 -14.22 -14.54 -8.14
CA THR A 88 -15.20 -13.70 -8.86
C THR A 88 -15.87 -12.70 -7.92
N THR A 89 -16.27 -13.14 -6.72
CA THR A 89 -16.80 -12.25 -5.67
C THR A 89 -15.79 -11.17 -5.30
N ALA A 90 -14.55 -11.57 -5.00
CA ALA A 90 -13.46 -10.65 -4.64
C ALA A 90 -13.21 -9.59 -5.73
N LEU A 91 -13.03 -10.01 -6.99
CA LEU A 91 -12.78 -9.08 -8.10
C LEU A 91 -13.98 -8.16 -8.38
N THR A 92 -15.21 -8.64 -8.17
CA THR A 92 -16.42 -7.81 -8.31
C THR A 92 -16.45 -6.69 -7.27
N VAL A 93 -16.17 -7.01 -6.01
CA VAL A 93 -16.11 -6.01 -4.94
C VAL A 93 -14.99 -4.99 -5.20
N LEU A 94 -13.80 -5.44 -5.59
CA LEU A 94 -12.69 -4.55 -5.95
C LEU A 94 -13.06 -3.57 -7.07
N ARG A 95 -13.74 -4.03 -8.12
CA ARG A 95 -14.24 -3.15 -9.19
C ARG A 95 -15.26 -2.13 -8.66
N ARG A 96 -16.19 -2.57 -7.82
CA ARG A 96 -17.18 -1.67 -7.19
C ARG A 96 -16.52 -0.60 -6.30
N ARG A 97 -15.36 -0.90 -5.70
CA ARG A 97 -14.55 0.05 -4.92
C ARG A 97 -13.69 0.97 -5.78
N GLY A 98 -13.70 0.82 -7.10
CA GLY A 98 -13.03 1.74 -8.03
C GLY A 98 -11.74 1.21 -8.66
N LEU A 99 -11.37 -0.06 -8.43
CA LEU A 99 -10.19 -0.64 -9.10
C LEU A 99 -10.51 -1.00 -10.56
N GLU A 100 -9.73 -0.44 -11.49
CA GLU A 100 -9.73 -0.83 -12.89
C GLU A 100 -8.88 -2.09 -13.11
N LEU A 101 -9.46 -3.25 -12.84
CA LEU A 101 -8.79 -4.55 -12.93
C LEU A 101 -8.60 -5.00 -14.40
N ILE A 102 -7.52 -4.55 -15.03
CA ILE A 102 -7.13 -4.94 -16.39
C ILE A 102 -6.38 -6.28 -16.36
N ASN A 103 -6.87 -7.27 -17.10
CA ASN A 103 -6.27 -8.62 -17.22
C ASN A 103 -6.25 -9.43 -15.90
N ASN A 104 -7.22 -9.23 -15.01
CA ASN A 104 -7.42 -10.07 -13.84
C ASN A 104 -8.62 -11.00 -14.06
N ASN A 105 -8.34 -12.24 -14.47
CA ASN A 105 -9.33 -13.29 -14.64
C ASN A 105 -9.32 -14.23 -13.41
N PRO A 106 -10.48 -14.57 -12.82
CA PRO A 106 -10.57 -15.59 -11.77
C PRO A 106 -9.83 -16.89 -12.09
N THR A 107 -9.85 -17.36 -13.33
CA THR A 107 -9.19 -18.61 -13.74
C THR A 107 -7.67 -18.55 -13.56
N ASP A 108 -7.05 -17.46 -14.02
CA ASP A 108 -5.60 -17.29 -13.91
C ASP A 108 -5.12 -17.13 -12.45
N LEU A 109 -5.97 -16.53 -11.61
CA LEU A 109 -5.73 -16.44 -10.16
C LEU A 109 -5.86 -17.80 -9.49
N ALA A 110 -6.86 -18.60 -9.86
CA ALA A 110 -7.02 -19.98 -9.39
C ALA A 110 -5.89 -20.89 -9.87
N ASP A 111 -5.20 -20.53 -10.96
CA ASP A 111 -3.98 -21.20 -11.43
C ASP A 111 -2.70 -20.70 -10.75
N GLY A 112 -2.79 -19.68 -9.90
CA GLY A 112 -1.64 -19.15 -9.16
C GLY A 112 -0.64 -18.42 -10.04
N ASN A 113 -1.06 -17.85 -11.19
CA ASN A 113 -0.16 -17.20 -12.13
C ASN A 113 0.59 -16.02 -11.46
N PRO A 114 1.93 -16.11 -11.26
CA PRO A 114 2.68 -15.13 -10.47
C PRO A 114 2.51 -13.69 -10.94
N ARG A 115 2.49 -13.47 -12.26
CA ARG A 115 2.38 -12.13 -12.84
C ARG A 115 1.02 -11.50 -12.52
N ILE A 116 -0.04 -12.29 -12.57
CA ILE A 116 -1.41 -11.82 -12.36
C ILE A 116 -1.67 -11.61 -10.88
N VAL A 117 -1.20 -12.52 -10.02
CA VAL A 117 -1.28 -12.39 -8.56
C VAL A 117 -0.52 -11.16 -8.07
N LEU A 118 0.76 -10.99 -8.44
CA LEU A 118 1.55 -9.81 -8.08
C LEU A 118 0.93 -8.51 -8.62
N GLY A 119 0.42 -8.57 -9.87
CA GLY A 119 -0.27 -7.43 -10.49
C GLY A 119 -1.53 -7.01 -9.76
N LEU A 120 -2.33 -7.97 -9.27
CA LEU A 120 -3.53 -7.72 -8.49
C LEU A 120 -3.19 -7.12 -7.12
N VAL A 121 -2.26 -7.73 -6.38
CA VAL A 121 -1.89 -7.25 -5.04
C VAL A 121 -1.27 -5.85 -5.12
N TRP A 122 -0.46 -5.58 -6.14
CA TRP A 122 0.03 -4.21 -6.38
C TRP A 122 -1.10 -3.20 -6.62
N GLN A 123 -2.12 -3.55 -7.42
CA GLN A 123 -3.27 -2.67 -7.64
C GLN A 123 -4.03 -2.39 -6.34
N MET A 124 -4.17 -3.40 -5.48
CA MET A 124 -4.78 -3.23 -4.15
C MET A 124 -3.94 -2.32 -3.25
N ILE A 125 -2.61 -2.53 -3.17
CA ILE A 125 -1.70 -1.66 -2.42
C ILE A 125 -1.79 -0.22 -2.95
N LEU A 126 -1.76 -0.05 -4.26
CA LEU A 126 -1.83 1.26 -4.89
C LEU A 126 -3.12 1.98 -4.49
N HIS A 127 -4.26 1.31 -4.59
CA HIS A 127 -5.57 1.91 -4.33
C HIS A 127 -5.85 2.14 -2.84
N PHE A 128 -5.72 1.11 -2.01
CA PHE A 128 -6.13 1.18 -0.60
C PHE A 128 -5.10 1.85 0.31
N GLN A 129 -3.81 1.81 -0.05
CA GLN A 129 -2.75 2.44 0.74
C GLN A 129 -2.21 3.70 0.06
N VAL A 130 -1.64 3.57 -1.13
CA VAL A 130 -0.82 4.64 -1.73
C VAL A 130 -1.68 5.83 -2.16
N GLU A 131 -2.82 5.63 -2.83
CA GLU A 131 -3.70 6.71 -3.25
C GLU A 131 -4.21 7.53 -2.05
N SER A 132 -4.59 6.87 -0.94
CA SER A 132 -4.96 7.57 0.29
C SER A 132 -3.82 8.45 0.83
N ASN A 133 -2.58 7.96 0.75
CA ASN A 133 -1.40 8.72 1.16
C ASN A 133 -1.09 9.87 0.19
N LEU A 134 -1.33 9.70 -1.11
CA LEU A 134 -1.17 10.78 -2.09
C LEU A 134 -2.19 11.90 -1.89
N GLN A 135 -3.42 11.57 -1.49
CA GLN A 135 -4.42 12.57 -1.10
C GLN A 135 -3.94 13.39 0.10
N LEU A 136 -3.40 12.75 1.13
CA LEU A 136 -2.81 13.44 2.29
C LEU A 136 -1.61 14.32 1.89
N LEU A 137 -0.76 13.82 0.99
CA LEU A 137 0.36 14.60 0.46
C LEU A 137 -0.12 15.84 -0.31
N ALA A 138 -1.20 15.72 -1.09
CA ALA A 138 -1.80 16.86 -1.79
C ALA A 138 -2.34 17.90 -0.81
N GLU A 139 -2.98 17.48 0.29
CA GLU A 139 -3.39 18.39 1.38
C GLU A 139 -2.20 19.13 2.01
N TRP A 140 -1.00 18.56 1.95
CA TRP A 140 0.24 19.20 2.41
C TRP A 140 0.95 20.03 1.32
N GLY A 141 0.30 20.25 0.17
CA GLY A 141 0.87 21.00 -0.96
C GLY A 141 1.84 20.20 -1.83
N PHE A 142 1.91 18.88 -1.65
CA PHE A 142 2.63 17.97 -2.54
C PHE A 142 1.65 17.41 -3.58
N GLU A 143 1.26 18.25 -4.54
CA GLU A 143 0.38 17.83 -5.62
C GLU A 143 1.13 17.06 -6.70
N ALA A 144 0.42 16.13 -7.34
CA ALA A 144 0.82 15.66 -8.66
C ALA A 144 0.79 16.86 -9.60
N PRO A 145 1.84 17.12 -10.40
CA PRO A 145 1.76 18.14 -11.42
C PRO A 145 0.54 17.80 -12.30
N ALA A 146 -0.41 18.74 -12.39
CA ALA A 146 -1.61 18.57 -13.18
C ALA A 146 -1.19 18.00 -14.54
N SER A 147 -1.78 16.88 -14.93
CA SER A 147 -1.54 16.30 -16.23
C SER A 147 -1.90 17.36 -17.27
N THR A 148 -0.91 18.07 -17.81
CA THR A 148 -1.11 18.88 -18.99
C THR A 148 -1.66 17.92 -20.02
N SER A 149 -2.92 18.12 -20.39
CA SER A 149 -3.54 17.50 -21.55
C SER A 149 -2.85 18.05 -22.79
N SER A 150 -1.60 17.64 -23.01
CA SER A 150 -0.86 17.89 -24.24
C SER A 150 -0.55 16.55 -24.88
N THR A 151 -1.31 16.31 -25.94
CA THR A 151 -1.11 15.35 -27.01
C THR A 151 0.38 15.15 -27.30
N SER A 152 0.94 14.04 -26.81
CA SER A 152 2.15 13.47 -27.39
C SER A 152 2.19 11.97 -27.14
N SER A 153 2.38 11.27 -28.24
CA SER A 153 2.32 9.85 -28.49
C SER A 153 3.51 9.07 -27.91
N ALA A 154 3.21 8.06 -27.09
CA ALA A 154 3.92 6.78 -27.05
C ALA A 154 3.11 5.80 -26.17
N ALA A 155 2.94 4.57 -26.67
CA ALA A 155 2.15 3.46 -26.13
C ALA A 155 2.35 3.20 -24.61
N SER A 156 1.65 3.96 -23.77
CA SER A 156 1.61 3.74 -22.32
C SER A 156 0.16 3.58 -21.88
N THR A 157 -0.14 2.40 -21.33
CA THR A 157 -1.42 2.04 -20.72
C THR A 157 -1.76 3.05 -19.60
N PRO A 158 -3.04 3.29 -19.28
CA PRO A 158 -3.47 4.24 -18.22
C PRO A 158 -2.73 4.05 -16.88
N ILE A 159 -2.49 2.78 -16.51
CA ILE A 159 -1.70 2.36 -15.33
C ILE A 159 -0.27 2.91 -15.35
N GLY A 160 0.37 3.01 -16.52
CA GLY A 160 1.73 3.53 -16.67
C GLY A 160 1.84 5.03 -16.40
N LYS A 161 0.81 5.81 -16.77
CA LYS A 161 0.75 7.26 -16.49
C LYS A 161 0.55 7.53 -15.00
N LEU A 162 -0.37 6.81 -14.35
CA LEU A 162 -0.59 6.90 -12.90
C LEU A 162 0.67 6.53 -12.10
N LYS A 163 1.38 5.47 -12.52
CA LYS A 163 2.66 5.05 -11.91
C LYS A 163 3.74 6.14 -11.97
N SER A 164 3.84 6.87 -13.07
CA SER A 164 4.81 7.97 -13.20
C SER A 164 4.46 9.20 -12.35
N SER A 165 3.19 9.35 -11.97
CA SER A 165 2.72 10.42 -11.07
C SER A 165 3.03 10.09 -9.61
N VAL A 166 2.74 8.85 -9.18
CA VAL A 166 2.99 8.36 -7.81
C VAL A 166 4.45 8.56 -7.40
N ASP A 167 5.39 8.10 -8.23
CA ASP A 167 6.83 8.24 -7.97
C ASP A 167 7.22 9.71 -7.77
N ARG A 168 6.72 10.60 -8.63
CA ARG A 168 7.06 12.03 -8.59
C ARG A 168 6.55 12.71 -7.33
N VAL A 169 5.32 12.43 -6.93
CA VAL A 169 4.73 13.03 -5.72
C VAL A 169 5.49 12.57 -4.47
N ILE A 170 5.73 11.26 -4.34
CA ILE A 170 6.46 10.71 -3.20
C ILE A 170 7.89 11.24 -3.18
N LEU A 171 8.59 11.28 -4.32
CA LEU A 171 9.94 11.83 -4.40
C LEU A 171 9.99 13.32 -4.06
N ARG A 172 9.00 14.10 -4.49
CA ARG A 172 8.90 15.52 -4.14
C ARG A 172 8.76 15.69 -2.63
N TRP A 173 7.91 14.89 -2.00
CA TRP A 173 7.73 14.87 -0.55
C TRP A 173 9.02 14.47 0.17
N VAL A 174 9.63 13.32 -0.15
CA VAL A 174 10.89 12.87 0.44
C VAL A 174 12.00 13.91 0.25
N SER A 175 12.07 14.51 -0.94
CA SER A 175 13.07 15.53 -1.26
C SER A 175 12.94 16.78 -0.39
N ALA A 176 11.71 17.29 -0.26
CA ALA A 176 11.44 18.50 0.51
C ALA A 176 11.65 18.28 2.02
N GLU A 177 11.19 17.15 2.53
CA GLU A 177 11.10 16.92 3.97
C GLU A 177 12.37 16.32 4.58
N VAL A 178 13.18 15.64 3.77
CA VAL A 178 14.30 14.85 4.26
C VAL A 178 15.57 15.14 3.46
N ALA A 179 15.50 15.01 2.14
CA ALA A 179 16.70 15.02 1.31
C ALA A 179 17.43 16.37 1.32
N LYS A 180 16.69 17.49 1.21
CA LYS A 180 17.27 18.85 1.26
C LYS A 180 17.89 19.18 2.62
N LYS A 181 17.22 18.81 3.71
CA LYS A 181 17.69 19.10 5.09
C LYS A 181 19.02 18.40 5.39
N HIS A 182 19.22 17.22 4.82
CA HIS A 182 20.40 16.40 5.07
C HIS A 182 21.39 16.34 3.89
N GLY A 183 21.14 17.07 2.80
CA GLY A 183 21.97 17.04 1.59
C GLY A 183 22.04 15.66 0.92
N ILE A 184 20.99 14.84 1.05
CA ILE A 184 20.94 13.48 0.51
C ILE A 184 20.39 13.53 -0.93
N PRO A 185 21.04 12.89 -1.91
CA PRO A 185 20.49 12.78 -3.25
C PRO A 185 19.45 11.64 -3.31
N VAL A 186 18.16 11.97 -3.39
CA VAL A 186 17.08 10.99 -3.64
C VAL A 186 16.39 11.35 -4.96
N SER A 187 16.61 10.54 -6.00
CA SER A 187 16.10 10.81 -7.35
C SER A 187 15.20 9.69 -7.91
N ASP A 188 15.15 8.55 -7.24
CA ASP A 188 14.33 7.40 -7.63
C ASP A 188 13.72 6.69 -6.41
N MET A 189 12.78 5.78 -6.68
CA MET A 189 12.17 4.90 -5.69
C MET A 189 12.76 3.48 -5.77
N ASP A 190 14.02 3.34 -6.20
CA ASP A 190 14.75 2.06 -6.23
C ASP A 190 16.19 2.18 -5.70
N LYS A 191 17.15 2.60 -6.52
CA LYS A 191 18.58 2.62 -6.18
C LYS A 191 18.98 3.66 -5.13
N SER A 192 18.30 4.81 -5.10
CA SER A 192 18.54 5.90 -4.14
C SER A 192 18.31 5.48 -2.67
N TRP A 193 17.72 4.31 -2.44
CA TRP A 193 17.38 3.79 -1.11
C TRP A 193 18.37 2.71 -0.62
N ARG A 194 19.29 2.27 -1.48
CA ARG A 194 20.18 1.12 -1.24
C ARG A 194 21.22 1.36 -0.14
N ASP A 195 21.60 2.61 0.11
CA ASP A 195 22.57 2.98 1.14
C ASP A 195 21.97 3.10 2.55
N GLY A 196 20.64 3.00 2.66
CA GLY A 196 19.90 3.11 3.92
C GLY A 196 19.81 4.52 4.50
N VAL A 197 20.47 5.53 3.90
CA VAL A 197 20.54 6.88 4.46
C VAL A 197 19.17 7.55 4.40
N ALA A 198 18.45 7.40 3.27
CA ALA A 198 17.10 7.94 3.11
C ALA A 198 16.08 7.35 4.11
N PHE A 199 16.21 6.05 4.46
CA PHE A 199 15.34 5.43 5.47
C PHE A 199 15.58 6.00 6.87
N ASN A 200 16.84 6.11 7.29
CA ASN A 200 17.18 6.73 8.58
C ASN A 200 16.73 8.18 8.65
N ALA A 201 16.85 8.91 7.54
CA ALA A 201 16.46 10.30 7.48
C ALA A 201 14.92 10.49 7.58
N LEU A 202 14.12 9.52 7.10
CA LEU A 202 12.68 9.47 7.37
C LEU A 202 12.36 9.21 8.86
N VAL A 203 13.09 8.30 9.51
CA VAL A 203 12.95 8.06 10.95
C VAL A 203 13.32 9.31 11.74
N HIS A 204 14.46 9.93 11.43
CA HIS A 204 14.94 11.18 12.02
C HIS A 204 13.93 12.32 11.87
N ARG A 205 13.25 12.41 10.72
CA ARG A 205 12.20 13.40 10.51
C ARG A 205 11.03 13.23 11.48
N SER A 206 10.60 11.99 11.73
CA SER A 206 9.50 11.70 12.65
C SER A 206 9.93 11.86 14.11
N ARG A 207 11.15 11.45 14.46
CA ARG A 207 11.74 11.50 15.81
C ARG A 207 13.25 11.78 15.72
N PRO A 208 13.66 13.06 15.77
CA PRO A 208 15.06 13.45 15.59
C PRO A 208 16.03 12.83 16.61
N GLU A 209 15.56 12.59 17.82
CA GLU A 209 16.34 12.04 18.94
C GLU A 209 16.81 10.60 18.73
N LEU A 210 16.18 9.85 17.81
CA LEU A 210 16.49 8.43 17.58
C LEU A 210 17.68 8.21 16.64
N VAL A 211 18.04 9.21 15.83
CA VAL A 211 18.96 9.02 14.70
C VAL A 211 20.00 10.13 14.64
N ASP A 212 21.26 9.78 14.82
CA ASP A 212 22.39 10.64 14.48
C ASP A 212 22.72 10.50 12.98
N MET A 213 22.33 11.50 12.19
CA MET A 213 22.56 11.52 10.75
C MET A 213 24.04 11.62 10.34
N GLU A 214 24.92 12.17 11.19
CA GLU A 214 26.35 12.18 10.91
C GLU A 214 26.95 10.78 11.01
N ARG A 215 26.50 9.99 11.99
CA ARG A 215 26.88 8.58 12.12
C ARG A 215 26.36 7.75 10.95
N VAL A 216 25.11 7.96 10.54
CA VAL A 216 24.49 7.26 9.40
C VAL A 216 25.31 7.44 8.12
N ARG A 217 25.81 8.65 7.83
CA ARG A 217 26.64 8.90 6.62
C ARG A 217 27.97 8.14 6.59
N ARG A 218 28.50 7.73 7.74
CA ARG A 218 29.77 7.00 7.86
C ARG A 218 29.58 5.49 8.01
N SER A 219 28.36 5.03 8.23
CA SER A 219 28.04 3.62 8.47
C SER A 219 27.82 2.87 7.16
N THR A 220 27.86 1.54 7.21
CA THR A 220 27.65 0.72 6.02
C THR A 220 26.17 0.71 5.60
N PRO A 221 25.86 0.46 4.31
CA PRO A 221 24.49 0.33 3.84
C PRO A 221 23.63 -0.66 4.63
N ARG A 222 24.22 -1.81 4.99
CA ARG A 222 23.54 -2.84 5.78
C ARG A 222 23.14 -2.32 7.16
N GLU A 223 24.09 -1.77 7.90
CA GLU A 223 23.85 -1.22 9.25
C GLU A 223 22.81 -0.11 9.22
N ASN A 224 22.86 0.76 8.19
CA ASN A 224 21.88 1.81 8.01
C ASN A 224 20.47 1.25 7.80
N ILE A 225 20.30 0.28 6.90
CA ILE A 225 18.98 -0.31 6.62
C ILE A 225 18.45 -1.06 7.85
N GLU A 226 19.28 -1.89 8.48
CA GLU A 226 18.92 -2.63 9.71
C GLU A 226 18.50 -1.68 10.84
N SER A 227 19.29 -0.63 11.06
CA SER A 227 18.98 0.38 12.08
C SER A 227 17.67 1.12 11.77
N ALA A 228 17.45 1.54 10.52
CA ALA A 228 16.24 2.25 10.15
C ALA A 228 14.99 1.39 10.31
N PHE A 229 15.05 0.12 9.91
CA PHE A 229 13.91 -0.80 10.01
C PHE A 229 13.57 -1.10 11.48
N ARG A 230 14.58 -1.39 12.30
CA ARG A 230 14.40 -1.59 13.74
C ARG A 230 13.80 -0.37 14.43
N LEU A 231 14.37 0.82 14.20
CA LEU A 231 13.88 2.04 14.82
C LEU A 231 12.45 2.40 14.37
N ALA A 232 12.13 2.17 13.08
CA ALA A 232 10.78 2.39 12.56
C ALA A 232 9.75 1.44 13.18
N GLU A 233 10.11 0.16 13.38
CA GLU A 233 9.25 -0.81 14.04
C GLU A 233 9.03 -0.48 15.51
N GLU A 234 10.11 -0.33 16.28
CA GLU A 234 10.06 -0.14 17.73
C GLU A 234 9.42 1.19 18.15
N HIS A 235 9.66 2.27 17.39
CA HIS A 235 9.31 3.62 17.85
C HIS A 235 8.23 4.31 17.02
N LEU A 236 8.03 3.89 15.77
CA LEU A 236 7.03 4.49 14.87
C LEU A 236 5.88 3.53 14.56
N ASN A 237 5.92 2.29 15.08
CA ASN A 237 4.95 1.23 14.79
C ASN A 237 4.81 0.97 13.27
N ILE A 238 5.92 1.10 12.54
CA ILE A 238 5.98 0.81 11.09
C ILE A 238 6.52 -0.59 10.91
N ARG A 239 5.71 -1.48 10.34
CA ARG A 239 6.13 -2.86 10.12
C ARG A 239 7.21 -2.97 9.03
N PRO A 240 8.29 -3.75 9.26
CA PRO A 240 9.32 -4.01 8.27
C PRO A 240 8.84 -4.93 7.15
N LEU A 241 8.31 -4.33 6.07
CA LEU A 241 7.85 -5.06 4.88
C LEU A 241 8.98 -5.51 3.95
N LEU A 242 10.19 -4.96 4.12
CA LEU A 242 11.35 -5.25 3.29
C LEU A 242 12.38 -6.06 4.08
N ASP A 243 13.08 -6.98 3.41
CA ASP A 243 14.29 -7.59 3.95
C ASP A 243 15.50 -6.74 3.57
N VAL A 244 16.52 -6.72 4.44
CA VAL A 244 17.76 -5.96 4.22
C VAL A 244 18.46 -6.42 2.94
N GLU A 245 18.57 -7.73 2.71
CA GLU A 245 19.18 -8.30 1.50
C GLU A 245 18.48 -7.85 0.21
N ASP A 246 17.15 -7.73 0.27
CA ASP A 246 16.33 -7.40 -0.88
C ASP A 246 16.52 -5.92 -1.28
N VAL A 247 16.90 -5.06 -0.33
CA VAL A 247 17.25 -3.65 -0.58
C VAL A 247 18.72 -3.48 -1.00
N LEU A 248 19.63 -4.33 -0.52
CA LEU A 248 21.05 -4.24 -0.85
C LEU A 248 21.40 -4.70 -2.27
N CYS A 249 20.46 -5.35 -2.97
CA CYS A 249 20.64 -5.80 -4.35
C CYS A 249 20.90 -4.63 -5.33
N ASP A 250 21.42 -4.93 -6.52
CA ASP A 250 21.84 -3.91 -7.52
C ASP A 250 20.70 -2.98 -7.95
N LYS A 251 19.47 -3.49 -7.94
CA LYS A 251 18.26 -2.73 -8.27
C LYS A 251 17.09 -3.23 -7.41
N PRO A 252 16.80 -2.55 -6.30
CA PRO A 252 15.65 -2.88 -5.47
C PRO A 252 14.34 -2.78 -6.25
N ASP A 253 13.36 -3.59 -5.89
CA ASP A 253 12.05 -3.52 -6.53
C ASP A 253 11.31 -2.24 -6.11
N LYS A 254 11.11 -1.34 -7.09
CA LYS A 254 10.47 -0.05 -6.89
C LYS A 254 9.11 -0.12 -6.17
N ARG A 255 8.26 -1.08 -6.54
CA ARG A 255 6.92 -1.22 -5.93
C ARG A 255 7.04 -1.59 -4.46
N SER A 256 8.00 -2.45 -4.13
CA SER A 256 8.31 -2.84 -2.76
C SER A 256 8.80 -1.64 -1.93
N ILE A 257 9.71 -0.83 -2.46
CA ILE A 257 10.17 0.41 -1.80
C ILE A 257 9.01 1.38 -1.55
N ILE A 258 8.18 1.66 -2.56
CA ILE A 258 7.00 2.54 -2.42
C ILE A 258 6.04 2.02 -1.33
N THR A 259 5.77 0.70 -1.34
CA THR A 259 4.88 0.07 -0.36
C THR A 259 5.37 0.31 1.07
N TYR A 260 6.68 0.19 1.31
CA TYR A 260 7.25 0.42 2.63
C TYR A 260 7.32 1.91 3.01
N VAL A 261 7.89 2.75 2.13
CA VAL A 261 8.12 4.18 2.37
C VAL A 261 6.83 4.93 2.66
N THR A 262 5.74 4.58 1.98
CA THR A 262 4.46 5.27 2.14
C THR A 262 3.83 5.07 3.53
N GLN A 263 4.28 4.09 4.33
CA GLN A 263 3.85 3.95 5.73
C GLN A 263 4.26 5.16 6.59
N PHE A 264 5.41 5.78 6.30
CA PHE A 264 5.92 6.94 7.06
C PHE A 264 5.03 8.20 6.93
N ILE A 265 4.26 8.32 5.84
CA ILE A 265 3.35 9.45 5.62
C ILE A 265 2.31 9.50 6.74
N ARG A 266 1.75 8.34 7.14
CA ARG A 266 0.72 8.23 8.17
C ARG A 266 1.23 8.40 9.60
N VAL A 267 2.51 8.12 9.86
CA VAL A 267 3.11 8.42 11.17
C VAL A 267 3.18 9.93 11.38
N THR A 268 3.48 10.67 10.31
CA THR A 268 3.63 12.13 10.39
C THR A 268 2.31 12.83 10.68
N THR A 269 1.18 12.35 10.15
CA THR A 269 -0.14 12.92 10.47
C THR A 269 -0.46 12.81 11.96
N SER A 270 -0.07 11.70 12.59
CA SER A 270 -0.34 11.44 14.02
C SER A 270 0.48 12.33 14.96
N LEU A 271 1.60 12.87 14.46
CA LEU A 271 2.53 13.71 15.24
C LEU A 271 2.36 15.21 14.99
N ARG A 272 1.58 15.63 13.98
CA ARG A 272 1.33 17.05 13.75
C ARG A 272 0.31 17.55 14.77
N PRO A 273 0.62 18.59 15.56
CA PRO A 273 -0.40 19.35 16.27
C PRO A 273 -1.48 19.78 15.27
N ILE A 274 -2.75 19.75 15.67
CA ILE A 274 -3.83 20.33 14.88
C ILE A 274 -3.52 21.82 14.75
N GLU A 275 -2.87 22.22 13.65
CA GLU A 275 -2.77 23.64 13.31
C GLU A 275 -4.20 24.16 13.16
N PRO A 276 -4.55 25.33 13.75
CA PRO A 276 -5.86 25.93 13.54
C PRO A 276 -6.00 26.22 12.06
N GLN A 277 -6.71 25.33 11.36
CA GLN A 277 -6.93 25.47 9.95
C GLN A 277 -7.82 26.70 9.72
N PRO A 278 -7.55 27.50 8.66
CA PRO A 278 -8.38 28.65 8.35
C PRO A 278 -9.84 28.22 8.22
N LEU A 279 -10.74 29.11 8.66
CA LEU A 279 -12.18 28.90 8.85
C LEU A 279 -12.94 28.72 7.52
N GLY A 280 -12.56 27.70 6.76
CA GLY A 280 -13.00 27.43 5.39
C GLY A 280 -12.27 26.28 4.71
N SER A 281 -11.32 25.61 5.39
CA SER A 281 -10.69 24.42 4.82
C SER A 281 -11.71 23.29 4.64
N PRO A 282 -11.55 22.42 3.61
CA PRO A 282 -12.46 21.30 3.37
C PRO A 282 -12.61 20.36 4.59
N SER A 283 -11.55 20.22 5.38
CA SER A 283 -11.51 19.40 6.59
C SER A 283 -12.34 20.02 7.73
N VAL A 284 -12.24 21.34 7.95
CA VAL A 284 -13.07 22.08 8.92
C VAL A 284 -14.54 22.06 8.53
N THR A 285 -14.84 22.18 7.24
CA THR A 285 -16.22 22.09 6.72
C THR A 285 -16.81 20.71 6.96
N ARG A 286 -16.07 19.62 6.68
CA ARG A 286 -16.49 18.25 7.02
C ARG A 286 -16.72 18.06 8.52
N PHE A 287 -15.82 18.58 9.36
CA PHE A 287 -15.96 18.50 10.81
C PHE A 287 -17.21 19.23 11.29
N ARG A 288 -17.50 20.44 10.76
CA ARG A 288 -18.74 21.16 11.04
C ARG A 288 -19.98 20.41 10.59
N SER A 289 -19.98 19.84 9.40
CA SER A 289 -21.08 19.00 8.91
C SER A 289 -21.30 17.77 9.80
N LEU A 290 -20.23 17.16 10.31
CA LEU A 290 -20.31 16.04 11.24
C LEU A 290 -20.91 16.47 12.59
N ILE A 291 -20.44 17.59 13.17
CA ILE A 291 -21.00 18.13 14.42
C ILE A 291 -22.48 18.51 14.23
N GLN A 292 -22.82 19.12 13.10
CA GLN A 292 -24.20 19.47 12.79
C GLN A 292 -25.08 18.23 12.61
N TRP A 293 -24.54 17.16 12.02
CA TRP A 293 -25.22 15.87 11.92
C TRP A 293 -25.38 15.18 13.28
N ILE A 294 -24.36 15.21 14.15
CA ILE A 294 -24.46 14.67 15.52
C ILE A 294 -25.51 15.46 16.32
N ALA A 295 -25.50 16.79 16.21
CA ALA A 295 -26.45 17.65 16.90
C ALA A 295 -27.89 17.39 16.42
N SER A 296 -28.12 17.29 15.11
CA SER A 296 -29.44 16.99 14.56
C SER A 296 -29.92 15.59 14.94
N THR A 297 -29.03 14.60 14.91
CA THR A 297 -29.35 13.21 15.29
C THR A 297 -29.67 13.10 16.78
N SER A 298 -28.95 13.83 17.63
CA SER A 298 -29.22 13.91 19.07
C SER A 298 -30.58 14.57 19.36
N GLN A 299 -30.92 15.62 18.61
CA GLN A 299 -32.21 16.30 18.73
C GLN A 299 -33.39 15.40 18.32
N VAL A 300 -33.21 14.60 17.25
CA VAL A 300 -34.19 13.57 16.82
C VAL A 300 -34.32 12.45 17.85
N ALA A 301 -33.22 12.02 18.47
CA ALA A 301 -33.24 11.01 19.52
C ALA A 301 -33.96 11.50 20.80
N MET A 302 -33.90 12.80 21.11
CA MET A 302 -34.60 13.39 22.26
C MET A 302 -36.11 13.63 22.00
N THR A 303 -36.52 13.76 20.74
CA THR A 303 -37.95 13.92 20.37
C THR A 303 -38.63 12.61 19.99
N PHE A 304 -37.89 11.50 19.97
CA PHE A 304 -38.41 10.16 19.72
C PHE A 304 -39.22 9.67 20.91
N ASP A 305 -40.54 9.58 20.76
CA ASP A 305 -41.43 8.90 21.71
C ASP A 305 -41.52 7.41 21.32
N PRO A 306 -40.94 6.49 22.11
CA PRO A 306 -40.98 5.05 21.82
C PRO A 306 -42.39 4.44 21.86
N ARG A 307 -43.43 5.21 22.21
CA ARG A 307 -44.84 4.80 22.14
C ARG A 307 -45.58 5.27 20.89
N SER A 308 -44.96 6.04 20.00
CA SER A 308 -45.60 6.44 18.76
C SER A 308 -45.59 5.28 17.76
N ASP A 309 -46.78 4.80 17.42
CA ASP A 309 -46.98 3.68 16.50
C ASP A 309 -46.65 4.10 15.06
N LEU A 310 -45.41 3.84 14.64
CA LEU A 310 -44.86 4.17 13.31
C LEU A 310 -45.69 3.57 12.16
N TYR A 311 -46.53 2.56 12.44
CA TYR A 311 -47.37 1.90 11.44
C TYR A 311 -48.59 2.72 11.02
N ALA A 312 -49.08 3.63 11.87
CA ALA A 312 -50.27 4.43 11.59
C ALA A 312 -50.03 5.54 10.55
N GLN A 313 -48.78 6.00 10.38
CA GLN A 313 -48.44 7.10 9.47
C GLN A 313 -48.38 6.69 7.98
N TYR A 314 -48.39 5.38 7.68
CA TYR A 314 -48.33 4.85 6.32
C TYR A 314 -49.69 4.40 5.75
N GLN A 315 -50.80 4.57 6.50
CA GLN A 315 -52.12 4.06 6.10
C GLN A 315 -53.12 5.11 5.60
N VAL A 316 -52.72 6.34 5.26
CA VAL A 316 -53.65 7.29 4.63
C VAL A 316 -53.07 7.86 3.35
N SER A 317 -53.39 7.20 2.22
CA SER A 317 -53.72 7.80 0.91
C SER A 317 -54.00 6.67 -0.08
N GLY A 318 -55.22 6.12 0.00
CA GLY A 318 -55.92 5.53 -1.14
C GLY A 318 -56.97 6.52 -1.63
#